data_AF-A0A968P358-F1
#
_entry.id   AF-A0A968P358-F1
#
_cell.length_a   1.000
_cell.length_b   1.000
_cell.length_c   1.000
_cell.angle_alpha   90.00
_cell.angle_beta   90.00
_cell.angle_gamma   90.00
#
_symmetry.space_group_name_H-M   'P 1'
#
loop_
_entity.id
_entity.type
_entity.pdbx_description
1 polymer ?
#
loop_
_entity_poly.entity_id
_entity_poly.type
_entity_poly.pdbx_seq_one_letter_code
_entity_poly.pdbx_strand_id
1 'polypeptide(L)'
;MSRNQRKLGNFFKSSKLSQGYHLHILSGGMVFIAILVIYAAKILTEVNVRVGMLPEPHIAAELQDNLMTVGLLFIVSFMIFVVCTTFYLIVIGHRVGGPVVAICSYIEELKKGNFSTRRALRKNDELIPIMTKLQELAAILEKNKSGDQ
;
A
#
# COMPACT_ATOMS: atom_id res chain seq x y z
N MET A 1 -10.73 -30.74 -4.83
CA MET A 1 -10.34 -29.32 -4.62
C MET A 1 -9.64 -28.81 -5.87
N SER A 2 -10.19 -27.79 -6.53
CA SER A 2 -9.64 -27.30 -7.81
C SER A 2 -8.29 -26.60 -7.62
N ARG A 3 -7.42 -26.69 -8.64
CA ARG A 3 -6.05 -26.16 -8.65
C ARG A 3 -5.98 -24.65 -8.33
N ASN A 4 -7.07 -23.91 -8.59
CA ASN A 4 -7.20 -22.48 -8.26
C ASN A 4 -7.41 -22.21 -6.77
N GLN A 5 -8.10 -23.10 -6.04
CA GLN A 5 -8.28 -22.94 -4.59
C GLN A 5 -6.97 -23.16 -3.81
N ARG A 6 -6.06 -24.02 -4.31
CA ARG A 6 -4.72 -24.19 -3.72
C ARG A 6 -3.81 -22.97 -3.89
N LYS A 7 -3.97 -22.18 -4.96
CA LYS A 7 -3.17 -20.95 -5.17
C LYS A 7 -3.57 -19.83 -4.21
N LEU A 8 -4.87 -19.63 -3.98
CA LEU A 8 -5.40 -18.65 -3.02
C LEU A 8 -5.03 -19.00 -1.57
N GLY A 9 -5.12 -20.28 -1.18
CA GLY A 9 -4.74 -20.71 0.17
C GLY A 9 -3.25 -20.49 0.49
N ASN A 10 -2.37 -20.76 -0.48
CA ASN A 10 -0.93 -20.48 -0.31
C ASN A 10 -0.61 -18.98 -0.40
N PHE A 11 -1.41 -18.20 -1.13
CA PHE A 11 -1.28 -16.74 -1.21
C PHE A 11 -1.48 -16.07 0.15
N PHE A 12 -2.49 -16.50 0.93
CA PHE A 12 -2.69 -16.02 2.29
C PHE A 12 -1.61 -16.50 3.28
N LYS A 13 -1.04 -17.70 3.05
CA LYS A 13 -0.09 -18.32 3.98
C LYS A 13 1.31 -17.70 3.95
N SER A 14 1.76 -17.16 2.82
CA SER A 14 3.07 -16.47 2.70
C SER A 14 3.03 -14.98 3.07
N SER A 15 1.85 -14.42 3.33
CA SER A 15 1.64 -12.98 3.55
C SER A 15 1.63 -12.55 5.02
N LYS A 16 2.16 -13.37 5.95
CA LYS A 16 2.15 -13.03 7.39
C LYS A 16 2.92 -11.75 7.72
N LEU A 17 3.94 -11.40 6.95
CA LEU A 17 4.72 -10.17 7.16
C LEU A 17 3.98 -8.90 6.70
N SER A 18 3.14 -8.99 5.65
CA SER A 18 2.42 -7.82 5.11
C SER A 18 1.03 -7.62 5.71
N GLN A 19 0.43 -8.67 6.30
CA GLN A 19 -0.94 -8.60 6.86
C GLN A 19 -1.09 -7.52 7.94
N GLY A 20 -0.08 -7.32 8.81
CA GLY A 20 -0.14 -6.26 9.83
C GLY A 20 -0.11 -4.86 9.21
N TYR A 21 0.78 -4.63 8.23
CA TYR A 21 0.92 -3.34 7.55
C TYR A 21 -0.36 -2.92 6.82
N HIS A 22 -0.99 -3.85 6.09
CA HIS A 22 -2.24 -3.53 5.38
C HIS A 22 -3.37 -3.17 6.34
N LEU A 23 -3.44 -3.83 7.50
CA LEU A 23 -4.45 -3.53 8.53
C LEU A 23 -4.23 -2.14 9.12
N HIS A 24 -2.99 -1.77 9.43
CA HIS A 24 -2.65 -0.44 9.96
C HIS A 24 -2.92 0.67 8.95
N ILE A 25 -2.58 0.47 7.68
CA ILE A 25 -2.86 1.42 6.60
C ILE A 25 -4.37 1.57 6.43
N LEU A 26 -5.12 0.48 6.43
CA LEU A 26 -6.57 0.51 6.29
C LEU A 26 -7.23 1.20 7.49
N SER A 27 -6.83 0.87 8.72
CA SER A 27 -7.36 1.52 9.93
C SER A 27 -7.02 3.01 9.97
N GLY A 28 -5.78 3.37 9.62
CA GLY A 28 -5.34 4.76 9.55
C GLY A 28 -6.11 5.54 8.49
N GLY A 29 -6.34 4.94 7.32
CA GLY A 29 -7.19 5.48 6.27
C GLY A 29 -8.62 5.72 6.75
N MET A 30 -9.24 4.74 7.42
CA MET A 30 -10.61 4.86 7.95
C MET A 30 -10.73 5.98 9.00
N VAL A 31 -9.77 6.09 9.92
CA VAL A 31 -9.74 7.18 10.92
C VAL A 31 -9.60 8.54 10.24
N PHE A 32 -8.69 8.65 9.27
CA PHE A 32 -8.49 9.87 8.51
C PHE A 32 -9.76 10.29 7.73
N ILE A 33 -10.44 9.33 7.10
CA ILE A 33 -11.72 9.55 6.42
C ILE A 33 -12.77 10.06 7.42
N ALA A 34 -12.89 9.43 8.58
CA ALA A 34 -13.86 9.84 9.60
C ALA A 34 -13.63 11.29 10.06
N ILE A 35 -12.36 11.67 10.30
CA ILE A 35 -12.00 13.04 10.67
C ILE A 35 -12.40 14.04 9.57
N LEU A 36 -12.09 13.73 8.30
CA LEU A 36 -12.42 14.60 7.18
C LEU A 36 -13.94 14.74 6.98
N VAL A 37 -14.70 13.65 7.10
CA VAL A 37 -16.17 13.69 6.99
C VAL A 37 -16.78 14.53 8.10
N ILE A 38 -16.31 14.37 9.35
CA ILE A 38 -16.76 15.19 10.49
C ILE A 38 -16.45 16.68 10.23
N TYR A 39 -15.25 16.99 9.76
CA TYR A 39 -14.84 18.36 9.46
C TYR A 39 -15.65 18.98 8.32
N ALA A 40 -15.87 18.24 7.23
CA ALA A 40 -16.69 18.66 6.11
C ALA A 40 -18.15 18.89 6.54
N ALA A 41 -18.73 18.00 7.34
CA ALA A 41 -20.09 18.16 7.88
C ALA A 41 -20.21 19.41 8.77
N LYS A 42 -19.19 19.70 9.58
CA LYS A 42 -19.14 20.93 10.38
C LYS A 42 -19.16 22.18 9.50
N ILE A 43 -18.31 22.22 8.47
CA ILE A 43 -18.27 23.35 7.52
C ILE A 43 -19.61 23.49 6.79
N LEU A 44 -20.19 22.39 6.29
CA LEU A 44 -21.48 22.42 5.60
C LEU A 44 -22.58 22.99 6.50
N THR A 45 -22.58 22.60 7.78
CA THR A 45 -23.55 23.12 8.77
C THR A 45 -23.37 24.63 8.98
N GLU A 46 -22.13 25.10 9.14
CA GLU A 46 -21.85 26.51 9.31
C GLU A 46 -22.25 27.34 8.08
N VAL A 47 -21.97 26.83 6.88
CA VAL A 47 -22.36 27.46 5.63
C VAL A 47 -23.89 27.48 5.51
N ASN A 48 -24.58 26.38 5.77
CA ASN A 48 -26.04 26.32 5.70
C ASN A 48 -26.72 27.34 6.63
N VAL A 49 -26.20 27.51 7.85
CA VAL A 49 -26.71 28.52 8.78
C VAL A 49 -26.56 29.93 8.21
N ARG A 50 -25.41 30.24 7.58
CA ARG A 50 -25.15 31.55 6.96
C ARG A 50 -26.01 31.78 5.71
N VAL A 51 -26.20 30.75 4.88
CA VAL A 51 -27.05 30.80 3.69
C VAL A 51 -28.51 31.05 4.07
N GLY A 52 -28.98 30.45 5.17
CA GLY A 52 -30.33 30.68 5.70
C GLY A 52 -30.59 32.10 6.23
N MET A 53 -29.56 32.92 6.43
CA MET A 53 -29.71 34.34 6.82
C MET A 53 -29.83 35.28 5.61
N LEU A 54 -29.73 34.77 4.38
CA LEU A 54 -29.81 35.60 3.19
C LEU A 54 -31.24 36.17 3.02
N PRO A 55 -31.39 37.46 2.67
CA PRO A 55 -32.70 38.09 2.52
C PRO A 55 -33.52 37.51 1.36
N GLU A 56 -32.83 37.03 0.32
CA GLU A 56 -33.46 36.54 -0.90
C GLU A 56 -33.53 35.01 -0.91
N PRO A 57 -34.73 34.42 -0.73
CA PRO A 57 -34.88 32.98 -0.56
C PRO A 57 -34.49 32.17 -1.81
N HIS A 58 -34.59 32.77 -3.00
CA HIS A 58 -34.21 32.11 -4.24
C HIS A 58 -32.69 31.89 -4.34
N ILE A 59 -31.89 32.90 -4.00
CA ILE A 59 -30.42 32.81 -3.96
C ILE A 59 -30.00 31.79 -2.89
N ALA A 60 -30.66 31.80 -1.74
CA ALA A 60 -30.38 30.86 -0.66
C ALA A 60 -30.61 29.40 -1.09
N ALA A 61 -31.73 29.13 -1.76
CA ALA A 61 -32.06 27.79 -2.26
C ALA A 61 -31.06 27.31 -3.33
N GLU A 62 -30.75 28.14 -4.33
CA GLU A 62 -29.80 27.79 -5.39
C GLU A 62 -28.39 27.54 -4.83
N LEU A 63 -27.96 28.36 -3.87
CA LEU A 63 -26.67 28.17 -3.22
C LEU A 63 -26.64 26.89 -2.39
N GLN A 64 -27.73 26.56 -1.69
CA GLN A 64 -27.84 25.32 -0.91
C GLN A 64 -27.76 24.07 -1.81
N ASP A 65 -28.45 24.07 -2.97
CA ASP A 65 -28.40 22.96 -3.93
C ASP A 65 -26.99 22.78 -4.52
N ASN A 66 -26.32 23.87 -4.86
CA ASN A 66 -24.96 23.85 -5.35
C ASN A 66 -23.98 23.33 -4.29
N LEU A 67 -24.11 23.77 -3.03
CA LEU A 67 -23.28 23.31 -1.92
C LEU A 67 -23.49 21.82 -1.63
N MET A 68 -24.74 21.34 -1.69
CA MET A 68 -25.05 19.92 -1.53
C MET A 68 -24.41 19.10 -2.65
N THR A 69 -24.52 19.58 -3.90
CA THR A 69 -23.92 18.92 -5.07
C THR A 69 -22.40 18.84 -4.98
N VAL A 70 -21.73 19.95 -4.61
CA VAL A 70 -20.28 19.99 -4.39
C VAL A 70 -19.87 19.06 -3.25
N GLY A 71 -20.61 19.07 -2.13
CA GLY A 71 -20.37 18.18 -1.00
C GLY A 71 -20.46 16.71 -1.38
N LEU A 72 -21.49 16.34 -2.15
CA LEU A 72 -21.68 14.97 -2.63
C LEU A 72 -20.58 14.55 -3.61
N LEU A 73 -20.23 15.41 -4.57
CA LEU A 73 -19.12 15.16 -5.51
C LEU A 73 -17.79 14.98 -4.78
N PHE A 74 -17.52 15.78 -3.75
CA PHE A 74 -16.32 15.65 -2.92
C PHE A 74 -16.29 14.29 -2.21
N ILE A 75 -17.38 13.89 -1.54
CA ILE A 75 -17.47 12.60 -0.84
C ILE A 75 -17.25 11.43 -1.80
N VAL A 76 -17.90 11.44 -2.97
CA VAL A 76 -17.76 10.38 -3.98
C VAL A 76 -16.34 10.33 -4.54
N SER A 77 -15.78 11.47 -4.91
CA SER A 77 -14.41 11.54 -5.45
C SER A 77 -13.38 11.05 -4.44
N PHE A 78 -13.58 11.40 -3.17
CA PHE A 78 -12.71 10.97 -2.08
C PHE A 78 -12.83 9.46 -1.81
N MET A 79 -14.03 8.90 -1.83
CA MET A 79 -14.23 7.45 -1.74
C MET A 79 -13.51 6.69 -2.85
N ILE A 80 -13.60 7.17 -4.09
CA ILE A 80 -12.87 6.59 -5.24
C ILE A 80 -11.36 6.67 -4.99
N PHE A 81 -10.85 7.82 -4.54
CA PHE A 81 -9.44 8.02 -4.22
C PHE A 81 -8.94 7.01 -3.16
N VAL A 82 -9.70 6.79 -2.09
CA VAL A 82 -9.37 5.82 -1.03
C VAL A 82 -9.28 4.39 -1.59
N VAL A 83 -10.26 3.98 -2.41
CA VAL A 83 -10.26 2.65 -3.02
C VAL A 83 -9.05 2.46 -3.93
N CYS A 84 -8.80 3.43 -4.82
CA CYS A 84 -7.64 3.42 -5.73
C CYS A 84 -6.31 3.37 -4.96
N THR A 85 -6.17 4.17 -3.91
CA THR A 85 -4.95 4.25 -3.09
C THR A 85 -4.73 2.95 -2.31
N THR A 86 -5.79 2.37 -1.75
CA THR A 86 -5.71 1.08 -1.05
C THR A 86 -5.28 -0.03 -2.01
N PHE A 87 -5.89 -0.09 -3.20
CA PHE A 87 -5.51 -1.05 -4.22
C PHE A 87 -4.05 -0.87 -4.65
N TYR A 88 -3.62 0.36 -4.89
CA TYR A 88 -2.23 0.69 -5.24
C TYR A 88 -1.24 0.24 -4.16
N LEU A 89 -1.53 0.50 -2.88
CA LEU A 89 -0.68 0.08 -1.76
C LEU A 89 -0.61 -1.44 -1.61
N ILE A 90 -1.71 -2.15 -1.86
CA ILE A 90 -1.71 -3.63 -1.88
C ILE A 90 -0.81 -4.14 -3.01
N VAL A 91 -0.94 -3.59 -4.21
CA VAL A 91 -0.13 -3.98 -5.38
C VAL A 91 1.35 -3.73 -5.12
N ILE A 92 1.73 -2.57 -4.59
CA ILE A 92 3.12 -2.26 -4.21
C ILE A 92 3.62 -3.21 -3.13
N GLY A 93 2.83 -3.42 -2.08
CA GLY A 93 3.19 -4.32 -0.99
C GLY A 93 3.52 -5.72 -1.51
N HIS A 94 2.76 -6.23 -2.48
CA HIS A 94 3.06 -7.50 -3.14
C HIS A 94 4.31 -7.45 -4.04
N ARG A 95 4.49 -6.36 -4.79
CA ARG A 95 5.63 -6.20 -5.70
C ARG A 95 6.96 -6.11 -4.96
N VAL A 96 6.96 -5.54 -3.75
CA VAL A 96 8.17 -5.40 -2.92
C VAL A 96 8.35 -6.59 -1.96
N GLY A 97 7.27 -7.07 -1.33
CA GLY A 97 7.35 -8.08 -0.27
C GLY A 97 7.90 -9.44 -0.73
N GLY A 98 7.53 -9.89 -1.94
CA GLY A 98 8.04 -11.14 -2.50
C GLY A 98 9.57 -11.14 -2.68
N PRO A 99 10.13 -10.14 -3.37
CA PRO A 99 11.58 -9.96 -3.52
C PRO A 99 12.33 -9.85 -2.20
N VAL A 100 11.78 -9.14 -1.20
CA VAL A 100 12.40 -9.00 0.13
C VAL A 100 12.59 -10.36 0.80
N VAL A 101 11.57 -11.22 0.81
CA VAL A 101 11.68 -12.57 1.40
C VAL A 101 12.77 -13.40 0.70
N ALA A 102 12.88 -13.27 -0.62
CA ALA A 102 13.91 -13.96 -1.39
C ALA A 102 15.32 -13.47 -1.04
N ILE A 103 15.49 -12.14 -0.89
CA ILE A 103 16.75 -11.51 -0.45
C ILE A 103 17.12 -11.95 0.96
N CYS A 104 16.20 -11.87 1.94
CA CYS A 104 16.47 -12.30 3.31
C CYS A 104 16.89 -13.77 3.39
N SER A 105 16.20 -14.65 2.66
CA SER A 105 16.57 -16.06 2.60
C SER A 105 17.96 -16.27 2.00
N TYR A 106 18.32 -15.47 0.98
CA TYR A 106 19.65 -15.54 0.36
C TYR A 106 20.74 -15.10 1.34
N ILE A 107 20.50 -14.02 2.08
CA ILE A 107 21.42 -13.55 3.13
C ILE A 107 21.61 -14.62 4.22
N GLU A 108 20.56 -15.34 4.62
CA GLU A 108 20.69 -16.44 5.58
C GLU A 108 21.56 -17.60 5.06
N GLU A 109 21.55 -17.89 3.75
CA GLU A 109 22.47 -18.87 3.16
C GLU A 109 23.92 -18.37 3.14
N LEU A 110 24.14 -17.09 2.83
CA LEU A 110 25.47 -16.48 2.91
C LEU A 110 26.03 -16.52 4.34
N LYS A 111 25.21 -16.27 5.36
CA LYS A 111 25.59 -16.35 6.77
C LYS A 111 26.02 -17.77 7.19
N LYS A 112 25.50 -18.81 6.54
CA LYS A 112 25.91 -20.21 6.76
C LYS A 112 27.18 -20.59 6.00
N GLY A 113 27.77 -19.66 5.24
CA GLY A 113 28.94 -19.91 4.39
C GLY A 113 28.61 -20.64 3.09
N ASN A 114 27.34 -20.67 2.68
CA ASN A 114 26.89 -21.25 1.42
C ASN A 114 26.86 -20.16 0.33
N PHE A 115 28.00 -19.96 -0.33
CA PHE A 115 28.17 -18.89 -1.32
C PHE A 115 27.75 -19.29 -2.75
N SER A 116 27.71 -20.60 -3.04
CA SER A 116 27.38 -21.15 -4.35
C SER A 116 25.89 -21.17 -4.65
N THR A 117 25.04 -20.86 -3.65
CA THR A 117 23.60 -20.70 -3.86
C THR A 117 23.34 -19.55 -4.83
N ARG A 118 22.55 -19.80 -5.89
CA ARG A 118 22.09 -18.76 -6.81
C ARG A 118 20.58 -18.65 -6.72
N ARG A 119 20.12 -17.50 -6.22
CA ARG A 119 18.69 -17.16 -6.21
C ARG A 119 18.47 -15.90 -7.04
N ALA A 120 17.68 -16.03 -8.10
CA ALA A 120 17.29 -14.89 -8.93
C ALA A 120 15.94 -14.32 -8.47
N LEU A 121 15.80 -13.01 -8.60
CA LEU A 121 14.51 -12.32 -8.54
C LEU A 121 13.81 -12.41 -9.91
N ARG A 122 12.51 -12.10 -9.97
CA ARG A 122 11.78 -12.04 -11.24
C ARG A 122 12.26 -10.83 -12.04
N LYS A 123 12.21 -10.93 -13.38
CA LYS A 123 12.78 -9.96 -14.33
C LYS A 123 12.36 -8.49 -14.11
N ASN A 124 11.19 -8.24 -13.52
CA ASN A 124 10.63 -6.91 -13.33
C ASN A 124 10.52 -6.50 -11.85
N ASP A 125 11.20 -7.22 -10.96
CA ASP A 125 11.26 -6.88 -9.55
C ASP A 125 12.18 -5.66 -9.36
N GLU A 126 11.74 -4.68 -8.57
CA GLU A 126 12.49 -3.44 -8.38
C GLU A 126 13.78 -3.63 -7.57
N LEU A 127 13.88 -4.73 -6.81
CA LEU A 127 15.02 -5.03 -5.95
C LEU A 127 16.13 -5.85 -6.66
N ILE A 128 16.04 -6.03 -7.99
CA ILE A 128 17.11 -6.68 -8.78
C ILE A 128 18.49 -6.08 -8.50
N PRO A 129 18.70 -4.74 -8.50
CA PRO A 129 20.02 -4.17 -8.24
C PRO A 129 20.62 -4.60 -6.89
N ILE A 130 19.79 -4.74 -5.86
CA ILE A 130 20.21 -5.20 -4.52
C ILE A 130 20.63 -6.67 -4.58
N MET A 131 19.83 -7.52 -5.23
CA MET A 131 20.17 -8.94 -5.37
C MET A 131 21.47 -9.13 -6.16
N THR A 132 21.69 -8.37 -7.22
CA THR A 132 22.94 -8.40 -7.99
C THR A 132 24.14 -8.05 -7.11
N LYS A 133 24.05 -6.99 -6.29
CA LYS A 133 25.12 -6.61 -5.36
C LYS A 133 25.38 -7.67 -4.29
N LEU A 134 24.35 -8.37 -3.82
CA LEU A 134 24.52 -9.48 -2.88
C LEU A 134 25.20 -10.69 -3.54
N GLN A 135 24.91 -10.97 -4.80
CA GLN A 135 25.59 -12.05 -5.54
C GLN A 135 27.05 -11.70 -5.83
N GLU A 136 27.36 -10.44 -6.15
CA GLU A 136 28.74 -9.94 -6.26
C GLU A 136 29.48 -10.12 -4.92
N LEU A 137 28.85 -9.77 -3.80
CA LEU A 137 29.41 -9.97 -2.47
C LEU A 137 29.67 -11.45 -2.17
N ALA A 138 28.73 -12.34 -2.51
CA ALA A 138 28.88 -13.78 -2.33
C ALA A 138 30.13 -14.32 -3.05
N ALA A 139 30.37 -13.87 -4.29
CA ALA A 139 31.54 -14.27 -5.07
C ALA A 139 32.86 -13.78 -4.43
N ILE A 140 32.88 -12.57 -3.85
CA ILE A 140 34.05 -12.05 -3.12
C ILE A 140 34.32 -12.90 -1.87
N LEU A 141 33.27 -13.22 -1.11
CA LEU A 141 33.40 -14.03 0.11
C LEU A 141 33.86 -15.46 -0.19
N GLU A 142 33.36 -16.06 -1.27
CA GLU A 142 33.78 -17.40 -1.73
C GLU A 142 35.27 -17.42 -2.10
N LYS A 143 35.73 -16.40 -2.83
CA LYS A 143 37.14 -16.28 -3.21
C LYS A 143 38.04 -16.13 -1.99
N ASN A 144 37.67 -15.29 -1.02
CA ASN A 144 38.47 -15.08 0.18
C ASN A 144 38.58 -16.34 1.04
N LYS A 145 37.47 -17.10 1.19
CA LYS A 145 37.50 -18.38 1.92
C LYS A 145 38.37 -19.44 1.24
N SER A 146 38.46 -19.41 -0.09
CA SER A 146 39.25 -20.37 -0.88
C SER A 146 40.74 -20.03 -0.91
N GLY A 147 41.13 -18.79 -0.60
CA GLY A 147 42.52 -18.33 -0.54
C GLY A 147 43.18 -18.44 0.83
N ASP A 148 42.40 -18.68 1.89
CA ASP A 148 42.86 -18.93 3.26
C ASP A 148 43.05 -20.44 3.57
N GLN A 149 42.97 -21.31 2.55
CA GLN A 149 43.29 -22.75 2.61
C GLN A 149 44.60 -23.04 1.89
#